data_AF-A0A6P0X7J3-F1
#
_entry.id   AF-A0A6P0X7J3-F1
#
_cell.length_a   1.000
_cell.length_b   1.000
_cell.length_c   1.000
_cell.angle_alpha   90.00
_cell.angle_beta   90.00
_cell.angle_gamma   90.00
#
_symmetry.space_group_name_H-M   'P 1'
#
loop_
_entity.id
_entity.type
_entity.pdbx_description
1 polymer ?
#
loop_
_entity_poly.entity_id
_entity_poly.type
_entity_poly.pdbx_seq_one_letter_code
_entity_poly.pdbx_strand_id
1 'polypeptide(L)'
;DNKTIQLGIENVTPEMVVKVLPSFNPDNYTVSNPLLPPQDLPQVNELNFESGMSTYQGAIRALKLTGQAFDLTGERYVTEGKKAKAYGAGLDAGIEFEKAKAKLYKYHTQVENTEQAESYYNLAVKRTGVVDKNNEYAGTELDENLEKARVKSEVAKLQRQSAESKLSELQKQFGEVDS
;
A
#
# COMPACT_ATOMS: atom_id res chain seq x y z
N ASP A 1 -17.44 68.19 -25.05
CA ASP A 1 -17.87 67.09 -24.18
C ASP A 1 -16.74 66.59 -23.30
N ASN A 2 -16.62 67.19 -22.11
CA ASN A 2 -15.57 66.90 -21.15
C ASN A 2 -16.01 65.72 -20.28
N LYS A 3 -15.75 64.48 -20.72
CA LYS A 3 -16.04 63.28 -19.93
C LYS A 3 -14.98 63.16 -18.84
N THR A 4 -15.35 63.55 -17.62
CA THR A 4 -14.60 63.22 -16.40
C THR A 4 -14.52 61.71 -16.29
N ILE A 5 -13.38 61.12 -16.64
CA ILE A 5 -13.15 59.68 -16.54
C ILE A 5 -13.01 59.39 -15.04
N GLN A 6 -14.10 58.96 -14.40
CA GLN A 6 -14.01 58.30 -13.10
C GLN A 6 -13.33 56.94 -13.33
N LEU A 7 -12.01 56.91 -13.18
CA LEU A 7 -11.24 55.68 -13.21
C LEU A 7 -11.60 54.86 -11.96
N GLY A 8 -12.40 53.82 -12.16
CA GLY A 8 -12.56 52.75 -11.18
C GLY A 8 -11.23 52.05 -10.91
N ILE A 9 -11.09 51.52 -9.70
CA ILE A 9 -9.86 50.87 -9.15
C ILE A 9 -9.33 49.76 -10.08
N GLU A 10 -10.17 49.15 -10.91
CA GLU A 10 -9.85 47.99 -11.73
C GLU A 10 -8.99 48.28 -12.97
N ASN A 11 -8.82 49.54 -13.38
CA ASN A 11 -8.17 49.88 -14.66
C ASN A 11 -7.06 50.95 -14.54
N VAL A 12 -6.39 51.08 -13.40
CA VAL A 12 -5.27 52.03 -13.26
C VAL A 12 -3.95 51.27 -13.33
N THR A 13 -3.34 51.21 -14.51
CA THR A 13 -1.93 50.79 -14.64
C THR A 13 -1.00 51.98 -14.32
N PRO A 14 0.24 51.76 -13.87
CA PRO A 14 1.18 52.86 -13.58
C PRO A 14 1.38 53.82 -14.75
N GLU A 15 1.34 53.29 -15.97
CA GLU A 15 1.44 54.03 -17.23
C GLU A 15 0.25 54.97 -17.47
N MET A 16 -0.94 54.62 -16.96
CA MET A 16 -2.14 55.46 -17.07
C MET A 16 -2.09 56.64 -16.11
N VAL A 17 -1.46 56.50 -14.94
CA VAL A 17 -1.26 57.62 -14.00
C VAL A 17 -0.47 58.75 -14.68
N VAL A 18 0.61 58.40 -15.38
CA VAL A 18 1.46 59.38 -16.09
C VAL A 18 0.69 60.11 -17.19
N LYS A 19 -0.26 59.45 -17.86
CA LYS A 19 -1.06 60.04 -18.94
C LYS A 19 -2.19 60.96 -18.46
N VAL A 20 -2.64 60.78 -17.22
CA VAL A 20 -3.73 61.56 -16.61
C VAL A 20 -3.19 62.79 -15.88
N LEU A 21 -1.91 62.78 -15.51
CA LEU A 21 -1.26 63.96 -14.95
C LEU A 21 -1.08 65.03 -16.04
N PRO A 22 -1.38 66.31 -15.75
CA PRO A 22 -1.14 67.39 -16.69
C PRO A 22 0.35 67.45 -17.03
N SER A 23 0.68 67.60 -18.32
CA SER A 23 2.05 67.70 -18.80
C SER A 23 2.75 68.91 -18.18
N PHE A 24 3.81 68.67 -17.41
CA PHE A 24 4.63 69.73 -16.84
C PHE A 24 5.67 70.21 -17.86
N ASN A 25 5.61 71.48 -18.26
CA ASN A 25 6.66 72.14 -19.04
C ASN A 25 7.34 73.21 -18.17
N PRO A 26 8.61 73.03 -17.75
CA PRO A 26 9.30 73.97 -16.87
C PRO A 26 9.47 75.36 -17.49
N ASP A 27 9.55 75.47 -18.81
CA ASP A 27 9.73 76.75 -19.53
C ASP A 27 8.49 77.66 -19.42
N ASN A 28 7.32 77.08 -19.11
CA ASN A 28 6.09 77.85 -18.89
C ASN A 28 6.00 78.47 -17.48
N TYR A 29 6.95 78.14 -16.59
CA TYR A 29 7.02 78.65 -15.22
C TYR A 29 8.25 79.53 -14.97
N THR A 30 9.07 79.77 -16.00
CA THR A 30 10.24 80.67 -15.87
C THR A 30 9.79 82.13 -15.85
N VAL A 31 10.00 82.80 -14.71
CA VAL A 31 9.75 84.23 -14.56
C VAL A 31 10.99 84.99 -15.08
N SER A 32 10.90 85.51 -16.29
CA SER A 32 11.99 86.28 -16.93
C SER A 32 12.22 87.64 -16.27
N ASN A 33 11.20 88.24 -15.64
CA ASN A 33 11.30 89.48 -14.87
C ASN A 33 10.50 89.38 -13.55
N PRO A 34 11.16 89.26 -12.38
CA PRO A 34 10.48 89.06 -11.10
C PRO A 34 9.75 90.31 -10.57
N LEU A 35 9.97 91.50 -11.14
CA LEU A 35 9.27 92.73 -10.77
C LEU A 35 7.97 92.95 -11.58
N LEU A 36 7.82 92.24 -12.70
CA LEU A 36 6.64 92.24 -13.57
C LEU A 36 6.41 90.80 -14.05
N PRO A 37 5.93 89.89 -13.18
CA PRO A 37 5.65 88.53 -13.60
C PRO A 37 4.58 88.54 -14.72
N PRO A 38 4.70 87.67 -15.73
CA PRO A 38 3.66 87.51 -16.73
C PRO A 38 2.34 87.15 -16.05
N GLN A 39 1.25 87.84 -16.39
CA GLN A 39 -0.06 87.62 -15.77
C GLN A 39 -0.65 86.24 -16.11
N ASP A 40 -0.19 85.62 -17.19
CA ASP A 40 -0.63 84.30 -17.67
C ASP A 40 0.31 83.18 -17.21
N LEU A 41 0.73 83.19 -15.93
CA LEU A 41 1.30 81.98 -15.35
C LEU A 41 0.19 80.92 -15.32
N PRO A 42 0.40 79.72 -15.91
CA PRO A 42 -0.61 78.68 -15.93
C PRO A 42 -0.89 78.21 -14.50
N GLN A 43 -1.96 78.74 -13.90
CA GLN A 43 -2.48 78.25 -12.64
C GLN A 43 -3.24 76.96 -12.88
N VAL A 44 -2.95 75.94 -12.08
CA VAL A 44 -3.70 74.69 -12.13
C VAL A 44 -5.11 75.01 -11.66
N ASN A 45 -6.10 74.85 -12.55
CA ASN A 45 -7.50 75.02 -12.20
C ASN A 45 -7.88 74.02 -11.08
N GLU A 46 -8.76 74.42 -10.16
CA GLU A 46 -9.17 73.62 -9.00
C GLU A 46 -9.62 72.21 -9.41
N LEU A 47 -10.34 72.11 -10.52
CA LEU A 47 -10.77 70.85 -11.12
C LEU A 47 -9.60 69.90 -11.49
N ASN A 48 -8.50 70.45 -12.02
CA ASN A 48 -7.33 69.65 -12.39
C ASN A 48 -6.56 69.20 -11.15
N PHE A 49 -6.51 70.04 -10.12
CA PHE A 49 -5.89 69.70 -8.84
C PHE A 49 -6.67 68.59 -8.12
N GLU A 50 -7.99 68.71 -8.04
CA GLU A 50 -8.86 67.69 -7.44
C GLU A 50 -8.80 66.36 -8.19
N SER A 51 -8.77 66.39 -9.53
CA SER A 51 -8.64 65.20 -10.36
C SER A 51 -7.30 64.48 -10.14
N GLY A 52 -6.20 65.23 -10.07
CA GLY A 52 -4.88 64.69 -9.75
C GLY A 52 -4.84 64.08 -8.35
N MET A 53 -5.34 64.81 -7.34
CA MET A 53 -5.39 64.35 -5.95
C MET A 53 -6.24 63.07 -5.80
N SER A 54 -7.39 63.01 -6.45
CA SER A 54 -8.27 61.83 -6.46
C SER A 54 -7.57 60.61 -7.06
N THR A 55 -6.85 60.80 -8.17
CA THR A 55 -6.07 59.73 -8.82
C THR A 55 -4.96 59.20 -7.91
N TYR A 56 -4.20 60.09 -7.25
CA TYR A 56 -3.17 59.68 -6.28
C TYR A 56 -3.74 58.92 -5.09
N GLN A 57 -4.85 59.41 -4.51
CA GLN A 57 -5.50 58.73 -3.39
C GLN A 57 -6.07 57.37 -3.81
N GLY A 58 -6.63 57.27 -5.01
CA GLY A 58 -7.09 56.02 -5.61
C GLY A 58 -5.95 55.01 -5.76
N ALA A 59 -4.81 55.44 -6.30
CA ALA A 59 -3.62 54.60 -6.47
C ALA A 59 -3.06 54.10 -5.12
N ILE A 60 -3.02 54.95 -4.09
CA ILE A 60 -2.57 54.56 -2.74
C ILE A 60 -3.52 53.51 -2.13
N ARG A 61 -4.83 53.68 -2.28
CA ARG A 61 -5.82 52.71 -1.78
C ARG A 61 -5.70 51.38 -2.52
N ALA A 62 -5.54 51.43 -3.84
CA ALA A 62 -5.32 50.23 -4.66
C ALA A 62 -4.08 49.47 -4.15
N LEU A 63 -2.93 50.14 -4.02
CA LEU A 63 -1.69 49.52 -3.54
C LEU A 63 -1.85 48.84 -2.17
N LYS A 64 -2.53 49.51 -1.23
CA LYS A 64 -2.80 48.94 0.11
C LYS A 64 -3.67 47.69 0.05
N LEU A 65 -4.74 47.73 -0.76
CA LEU A 65 -5.62 46.57 -0.95
C LEU A 65 -4.89 45.41 -1.62
N THR A 66 -4.05 45.68 -2.61
CA THR A 66 -3.26 44.64 -3.27
C THR A 66 -2.25 44.01 -2.30
N GLY A 67 -1.56 44.82 -1.49
CA GLY A 67 -0.66 44.32 -0.45
C GLY A 67 -1.37 43.41 0.55
N GLN A 68 -2.51 43.85 1.09
CA GLN A 68 -3.33 43.04 2.00
C GLN A 68 -3.84 41.75 1.34
N ALA A 69 -4.18 41.79 0.06
CA ALA A 69 -4.59 40.60 -0.68
C ALA A 69 -3.43 39.59 -0.83
N PHE A 70 -2.20 40.05 -1.07
CA PHE A 70 -1.02 39.19 -1.10
C PHE A 70 -0.73 38.55 0.26
N ASP A 71 -0.82 39.32 1.35
CA ASP A 71 -0.62 38.81 2.71
C ASP A 71 -1.66 37.73 3.05
N LEU A 72 -2.94 38.01 2.80
CA LEU A 72 -4.02 37.04 3.01
C LEU A 72 -3.83 35.77 2.15
N THR A 73 -3.34 35.91 0.92
CA THR A 73 -3.07 34.78 0.04
C THR A 73 -1.92 33.94 0.57
N GLY A 74 -0.86 34.58 1.09
CA GLY A 74 0.26 33.91 1.75
C GLY A 74 -0.20 33.09 2.96
N GLU A 75 -1.01 33.67 3.83
CA GLU A 75 -1.56 32.96 5.01
C GLU A 75 -2.43 31.75 4.62
N ARG A 76 -3.27 31.91 3.59
CA ARG A 76 -4.08 30.81 3.05
C ARG A 76 -3.20 29.70 2.48
N TYR A 77 -2.17 30.05 1.72
CA TYR A 77 -1.24 29.07 1.16
C TYR A 77 -0.53 28.27 2.25
N VAL A 78 -0.05 28.92 3.32
CA VAL A 78 0.57 28.24 4.47
C VAL A 78 -0.43 27.29 5.15
N THR A 79 -1.68 27.73 5.32
CA THR A 79 -2.72 26.94 5.97
C THR A 79 -3.09 25.70 5.15
N GLU A 80 -3.29 25.87 3.84
CA GLU A 80 -3.57 24.75 2.93
C GLU A 80 -2.36 23.79 2.84
N GLY A 81 -1.14 24.32 2.85
CA GLY A 81 0.08 23.51 2.91
C GLY A 81 0.16 22.66 4.19
N LYS A 82 -0.25 23.20 5.34
CA LYS A 82 -0.33 22.42 6.60
C LYS A 82 -1.41 21.35 6.53
N LYS A 83 -2.59 21.65 5.97
CA LYS A 83 -3.66 20.65 5.76
C LYS A 83 -3.18 19.51 4.87
N ALA A 84 -2.58 19.83 3.72
CA ALA A 84 -2.06 18.82 2.79
C ALA A 84 -1.05 17.88 3.46
N LYS A 85 -0.12 18.41 4.26
CA LYS A 85 0.81 17.60 5.05
C LYS A 85 0.11 16.72 6.08
N ALA A 86 -0.90 17.24 6.79
CA ALA A 86 -1.68 16.47 7.75
C ALA A 86 -2.46 15.33 7.06
N TYR A 87 -3.05 15.58 5.89
CA TYR A 87 -3.68 14.55 5.08
C TYR A 87 -2.69 13.47 4.64
N GLY A 88 -1.50 13.86 4.18
CA GLY A 88 -0.43 12.92 3.82
C GLY A 88 -0.01 12.02 4.99
N ALA A 89 0.23 12.62 6.16
CA ALA A 89 0.57 11.88 7.37
C ALA A 89 -0.56 10.92 7.82
N GLY A 90 -1.82 11.33 7.66
CA GLY A 90 -2.98 10.47 7.92
C GLY A 90 -3.06 9.27 6.96
N LEU A 91 -2.72 9.48 5.69
CA LEU A 91 -2.69 8.43 4.68
C LEU A 91 -1.57 7.42 4.97
N ASP A 92 -0.36 7.90 5.30
CA ASP A 92 0.77 7.05 5.68
C ASP A 92 0.46 6.21 6.93
N ALA A 93 -0.16 6.83 7.95
CA ALA A 93 -0.60 6.11 9.14
C ALA A 93 -1.64 5.03 8.82
N GLY A 94 -2.61 5.34 7.94
CA GLY A 94 -3.59 4.37 7.46
C GLY A 94 -2.95 3.17 6.74
N ILE A 95 -1.94 3.43 5.90
CA ILE A 95 -1.18 2.38 5.21
C ILE A 95 -0.45 1.48 6.22
N GLU A 96 0.18 2.05 7.26
CA GLU A 96 0.85 1.25 8.29
C GLU A 96 -0.13 0.40 9.10
N PHE A 97 -1.33 0.92 9.40
CA PHE A 97 -2.40 0.14 10.03
C PHE A 97 -2.85 -1.04 9.16
N GLU A 98 -3.08 -0.82 7.87
CA GLU A 98 -3.45 -1.92 6.95
C GLU A 98 -2.33 -2.95 6.77
N LYS A 99 -1.06 -2.50 6.73
CA LYS A 99 0.09 -3.42 6.74
C LYS A 99 0.14 -4.26 8.03
N ALA A 100 -0.11 -3.67 9.19
CA ALA A 100 -0.13 -4.39 10.46
C ALA A 100 -1.26 -5.44 10.48
N LYS A 101 -2.45 -5.07 10.00
CA LYS A 101 -3.59 -5.99 9.85
C LYS A 101 -3.26 -7.14 8.89
N ALA A 102 -2.63 -6.85 7.75
CA ALA A 102 -2.21 -7.88 6.80
C ALA A 102 -1.16 -8.84 7.39
N LYS A 103 -0.22 -8.34 8.19
CA LYS A 103 0.75 -9.19 8.92
C LYS A 103 0.05 -10.11 9.92
N LEU A 104 -0.95 -9.59 10.64
CA LEU A 104 -1.73 -10.38 11.59
C LEU A 104 -2.52 -11.49 10.90
N TYR A 105 -3.17 -11.21 9.76
CA TYR A 105 -3.83 -12.24 8.96
C TYR A 105 -2.85 -13.32 8.49
N LYS A 106 -1.68 -12.92 7.97
CA LYS A 106 -0.65 -13.89 7.56
C LYS A 106 -0.20 -14.77 8.72
N TYR A 107 -0.04 -14.21 9.91
CA TYR A 107 0.32 -14.97 11.11
C TYR A 107 -0.74 -16.03 11.43
N HIS A 108 -2.03 -15.66 11.46
CA HIS A 108 -3.11 -16.63 11.70
C HIS A 108 -3.14 -17.73 10.64
N THR A 109 -3.02 -17.39 9.35
CA THR A 109 -2.94 -18.39 8.28
C THR A 109 -1.72 -19.31 8.45
N GLN A 110 -0.58 -18.78 8.87
CA GLN A 110 0.61 -19.60 9.11
C GLN A 110 0.41 -20.56 10.29
N VAL A 111 -0.22 -20.11 11.38
CA VAL A 111 -0.56 -20.96 12.52
C VAL A 111 -1.52 -22.08 12.08
N GLU A 112 -2.60 -21.75 11.38
CA GLU A 112 -3.56 -22.74 10.86
C GLU A 112 -2.89 -23.77 9.93
N ASN A 113 -2.02 -23.31 9.01
CA ASN A 113 -1.27 -24.21 8.13
C ASN A 113 -0.34 -25.14 8.92
N THR A 114 0.25 -24.64 10.00
CA THR A 114 1.14 -25.43 10.86
C THR A 114 0.35 -26.48 11.65
N GLU A 115 -0.79 -26.11 12.22
CA GLU A 115 -1.69 -27.03 12.94
C GLU A 115 -2.23 -28.12 12.00
N GLN A 116 -2.60 -27.76 10.77
CA GLN A 116 -3.01 -28.74 9.76
C GLN A 116 -1.87 -29.70 9.41
N ALA A 117 -0.66 -29.19 9.17
CA ALA A 117 0.50 -30.01 8.89
C ALA A 117 0.83 -30.99 10.02
N GLU A 118 0.73 -30.54 11.28
CA GLU A 118 0.92 -31.39 12.46
C GLU A 118 -0.16 -32.49 12.54
N SER A 119 -1.42 -32.15 12.29
CA SER A 119 -2.52 -33.13 12.23
C SER A 119 -2.28 -34.20 11.15
N TYR A 120 -1.86 -33.78 9.95
CA TYR A 120 -1.51 -34.70 8.86
C TYR A 120 -0.33 -35.60 9.23
N TYR A 121 0.71 -35.05 9.85
CA TYR A 121 1.85 -35.83 10.33
C TYR A 121 1.44 -36.87 11.37
N ASN A 122 0.63 -36.47 12.37
CA ASN A 122 0.13 -37.37 13.40
C ASN A 122 -0.73 -38.50 12.82
N LEU A 123 -1.55 -38.20 11.80
CA LEU A 123 -2.31 -39.22 11.08
C LEU A 123 -1.40 -40.19 10.30
N ALA A 124 -0.37 -39.67 9.64
CA ALA A 124 0.60 -40.50 8.91
C ALA A 124 1.35 -41.43 9.86
N VAL A 125 1.86 -40.93 10.98
CA VAL A 125 2.54 -41.75 12.00
C VAL A 125 1.63 -42.85 12.55
N LYS A 126 0.37 -42.52 12.85
CA LYS A 126 -0.62 -43.52 13.27
C LYS A 126 -0.84 -44.60 12.22
N ARG A 127 -0.95 -44.24 10.94
CA ARG A 127 -1.12 -45.20 9.84
C ARG A 127 0.09 -46.11 9.69
N THR A 128 1.31 -45.55 9.72
CA THR A 128 2.54 -46.34 9.65
C THR A 128 2.64 -47.30 10.82
N GLY A 129 2.42 -46.85 12.05
CA GLY A 129 2.46 -47.73 13.22
C GLY A 129 1.40 -48.85 13.21
N VAL A 130 0.24 -48.62 12.59
CA VAL A 130 -0.77 -49.68 12.37
C VAL A 130 -0.31 -50.69 11.30
N VAL A 131 0.29 -50.20 10.20
CA VAL A 131 0.85 -51.07 9.16
C VAL A 131 1.97 -51.94 9.71
N ASP A 132 2.88 -51.37 10.49
CA ASP A 132 3.99 -52.10 11.11
C ASP A 132 3.48 -53.22 12.03
N LYS A 133 2.48 -52.93 12.87
CA LYS A 133 1.83 -53.94 13.72
C LYS A 133 1.17 -55.05 12.91
N ASN A 134 0.44 -54.70 11.84
CA ASN A 134 -0.20 -55.69 10.98
C ASN A 134 0.83 -56.60 10.30
N ASN A 135 1.98 -56.05 9.88
CA ASN A 135 3.06 -56.83 9.30
C ASN A 135 3.71 -57.77 10.33
N GLU A 136 3.90 -57.31 11.58
CA GLU A 136 4.41 -58.14 12.66
C GLU A 136 3.47 -59.32 12.97
N TYR A 137 2.15 -59.07 13.08
CA TYR A 137 1.16 -60.13 13.25
C TYR A 137 1.16 -61.12 12.08
N ALA A 138 1.22 -60.63 10.84
CA ALA A 138 1.29 -61.48 9.65
C ALA A 138 2.56 -62.35 9.63
N GLY A 139 3.69 -61.83 10.10
CA GLY A 139 4.94 -62.59 10.25
C GLY A 139 4.80 -63.73 11.26
N THR A 140 4.27 -63.45 12.45
CA THR A 140 4.03 -64.49 13.46
C THR A 140 3.06 -65.57 12.99
N GLU A 141 1.99 -65.20 12.27
CA GLU A 141 1.03 -66.16 11.73
C GLU A 141 1.66 -67.07 10.65
N LEU A 142 2.54 -66.52 9.80
CA LEU A 142 3.28 -67.29 8.81
C LEU A 142 4.25 -68.28 9.44
N ASP A 143 4.96 -67.88 10.49
CA ASP A 143 5.86 -68.77 11.23
C ASP A 143 5.12 -69.92 11.92
N GLU A 144 3.96 -69.64 12.54
CA GLU A 144 3.11 -70.69 13.10
C GLU A 144 2.61 -71.67 12.02
N ASN A 145 2.23 -71.16 10.85
CA ASN A 145 1.78 -71.99 9.74
C ASN A 145 2.92 -72.83 9.15
N LEU A 146 4.13 -72.28 9.10
CA LEU A 146 5.33 -72.99 8.66
C LEU A 146 5.66 -74.14 9.63
N GLU A 147 5.56 -73.90 10.94
CA GLU A 147 5.79 -74.92 11.95
C GLU A 147 4.72 -76.03 11.90
N LYS A 148 3.44 -75.67 11.75
CA LYS A 148 2.37 -76.65 11.51
C LYS A 148 2.64 -77.50 10.26
N ALA A 149 3.12 -76.89 9.18
CA ALA A 149 3.46 -77.59 7.95
C ALA A 149 4.65 -78.55 8.13
N ARG A 150 5.67 -78.16 8.91
CA ARG A 150 6.80 -79.03 9.27
C ARG A 150 6.35 -80.25 10.07
N VAL A 151 5.60 -80.05 11.14
CA VAL A 151 5.06 -81.15 11.96
C VAL A 151 4.23 -82.11 11.11
N LYS A 152 3.37 -81.58 10.23
CA LYS A 152 2.56 -82.41 9.33
C LYS A 152 3.42 -83.21 8.34
N SER A 153 4.49 -82.61 7.80
CA SER A 153 5.45 -83.31 6.94
C SER A 153 6.17 -84.44 7.68
N GLU A 154 6.57 -84.21 8.92
CA GLU A 154 7.24 -85.21 9.75
C GLU A 154 6.33 -86.37 10.11
N VAL A 155 5.08 -86.09 10.50
CA VAL A 155 4.05 -87.13 10.70
C VAL A 155 3.82 -87.94 9.42
N ALA A 156 3.73 -87.28 8.26
CA ALA A 156 3.58 -87.98 6.98
C ALA A 156 4.79 -88.87 6.65
N LYS A 157 6.02 -88.43 6.96
CA LYS A 157 7.23 -89.25 6.83
C LYS A 157 7.20 -90.46 7.75
N LEU A 158 6.83 -90.28 9.02
CA LEU A 158 6.71 -91.38 10.00
C LEU A 158 5.63 -92.38 9.59
N GLN A 159 4.49 -91.90 9.10
CA GLN A 159 3.42 -92.75 8.57
C GLN A 159 3.87 -93.53 7.34
N ARG A 160 4.61 -92.88 6.42
CA ARG A 160 5.20 -93.54 5.26
C ARG A 160 6.20 -94.61 5.67
N GLN A 161 7.12 -94.31 6.60
CA GLN A 161 8.06 -95.29 7.13
C GLN A 161 7.34 -96.47 7.79
N SER A 162 6.28 -96.21 8.57
CA SER A 162 5.46 -97.27 9.16
C SER A 162 4.78 -98.13 8.10
N ALA A 163 4.23 -97.52 7.04
CA ALA A 163 3.60 -98.23 5.93
C ALA A 163 4.64 -99.04 5.13
N GLU A 164 5.83 -98.50 4.88
CA GLU A 164 6.95 -99.20 4.23
C GLU A 164 7.42 -100.39 5.08
N SER A 165 7.55 -100.24 6.41
CA SER A 165 7.87 -101.33 7.33
C SER A 165 6.81 -102.43 7.30
N LYS A 166 5.52 -102.07 7.38
CA LYS A 166 4.41 -103.03 7.26
C LYS A 166 4.41 -103.75 5.91
N LEU A 167 4.70 -103.02 4.83
CA LEU A 167 4.80 -103.60 3.49
C LEU A 167 5.96 -104.59 3.39
N SER A 168 7.12 -104.27 3.96
CA SER A 168 8.26 -105.18 4.05
C SER A 168 7.96 -106.43 4.89
N GLU A 169 7.26 -106.29 6.01
CA GLU A 169 6.80 -107.42 6.82
C GLU A 169 5.83 -108.32 6.06
N LEU A 170 4.86 -107.74 5.35
CA LEU A 170 3.93 -108.50 4.51
C LEU A 170 4.68 -109.23 3.38
N GLN A 171 5.63 -108.56 2.71
CA GLN A 171 6.47 -109.19 1.69
C GLN A 171 7.26 -110.39 2.25
N LYS A 172 7.77 -110.31 3.48
CA LYS A 172 8.42 -111.46 4.15
C LYS A 172 7.44 -112.58 4.49
N GLN A 173 6.20 -112.26 4.85
CA GLN A 173 5.18 -113.27 5.18
C GLN A 173 4.61 -113.99 3.94
N PHE A 174 4.59 -113.34 2.78
CA PHE A 174 4.06 -113.92 1.54
C PHE A 174 5.11 -114.66 0.67
N GLY A 175 6.38 -114.75 1.10
CA GLY A 175 7.48 -115.34 0.30
C GLY A 175 8.01 -114.34 -0.74
N GLU A 176 9.31 -114.27 -1.03
CA GLU A 176 9.93 -115.19 -2.02
C GLU A 176 8.89 -116.02 -2.79
N VAL A 177 8.02 -115.33 -3.52
CA VAL A 177 7.38 -115.89 -4.70
C VAL A 177 8.33 -115.59 -5.85
N ASP A 178 9.14 -116.61 -6.16
CA ASP A 178 10.06 -116.76 -7.28
C ASP A 178 9.90 -115.75 -8.44
N SER A 179 10.88 -114.85 -8.58
CA SER A 179 11.78 -114.73 -9.75
C SER A 179 12.91 -113.73 -9.50
#